data_AF-A0A925EQQ4-F1
#
_entry.id   AF-A0A925EQQ4-F1
#
_cell.length_a   1.000
_cell.length_b   1.000
_cell.length_c   1.000
_cell.angle_alpha   90.00
_cell.angle_beta   90.00
_cell.angle_gamma   90.00
#
_symmetry.space_group_name_H-M   'P 1'
#
loop_
_entity.id
_entity.type
_entity.pdbx_description
1 polymer ?
#
loop_
_entity_poly.entity_id
_entity_poly.type
_entity_poly.pdbx_seq_one_letter_code
_entity_poly.pdbx_strand_id
1 'polypeptide(L)'
;MIYKKVLSVLLIVLSINDSYLIAQADITLKRKADHLAQEFIIVDGHVDLPYRLSVKNFRLQKEYLAIPYQSNEGDFDFVRSKKGGLNAPFMSIFIPSRLQIEGGAKELADSLINMVEYIAENQSAYFSIAKNPKDVIRAKKQGKIALPMGMENGAPLENDLSLVTYFKKRGISYITLTHAKDNKICDSSYDTTHTWKGLSPFGYQLLDEMQRVGIMVDISHVSDSAFYQTIRYVKVPVIASHSSCRKFTPGFERNMSDEMIKMMKGNDGIIMVNFGSSFL
;
A
#
# COMPACT_ATOMS: atom_id res chain seq x y z
N MET A 1 -57.06 10.96 -26.66
CA MET A 1 -56.64 10.88 -25.22
C MET A 1 -56.18 9.50 -24.78
N ILE A 2 -56.74 8.40 -25.31
CA ILE A 2 -56.41 7.01 -24.94
C ILE A 2 -54.98 6.60 -25.41
N TYR A 3 -54.59 6.95 -26.64
CA TYR A 3 -53.26 6.62 -27.19
C TYR A 3 -52.08 7.18 -26.39
N LYS A 4 -52.18 8.40 -25.84
CA LYS A 4 -51.12 8.96 -24.99
C LYS A 4 -50.94 8.17 -23.69
N LYS A 5 -52.04 7.70 -23.05
CA LYS A 5 -51.96 6.89 -21.83
C LYS A 5 -51.35 5.52 -22.07
N VAL A 6 -51.65 4.87 -23.20
CA VAL A 6 -51.08 3.56 -23.54
C VAL A 6 -49.58 3.67 -23.81
N LEU A 7 -49.13 4.71 -24.52
CA LEU A 7 -47.71 4.94 -24.79
C LEU A 7 -46.91 5.21 -23.50
N SER A 8 -47.47 5.97 -22.56
CA SER A 8 -46.86 6.22 -21.24
C SER A 8 -46.73 4.96 -20.39
N VAL A 9 -47.74 4.08 -20.41
CA VAL A 9 -47.69 2.80 -19.67
C VAL A 9 -46.67 1.85 -20.30
N LEU A 10 -46.57 1.79 -21.63
CA LEU A 10 -45.57 0.96 -22.32
C LEU A 10 -44.13 1.41 -22.02
N LEU A 11 -43.88 2.72 -22.04
CA LEU A 11 -42.58 3.31 -21.68
C LEU A 11 -42.20 3.04 -20.21
N ILE A 12 -43.16 3.12 -19.29
CA ILE A 12 -42.94 2.80 -17.88
C ILE A 12 -42.61 1.31 -17.71
N VAL A 13 -43.35 0.40 -18.35
CA VAL A 13 -43.11 -1.06 -18.28
C VAL A 13 -41.74 -1.43 -18.88
N LEU A 14 -41.35 -0.82 -20.00
CA LEU A 14 -40.03 -1.00 -20.59
C LEU A 14 -38.91 -0.51 -19.65
N SER A 15 -39.07 0.69 -19.06
CA SER A 15 -38.07 1.23 -18.12
C SER A 15 -37.93 0.43 -16.82
N ILE A 16 -39.02 -0.19 -16.34
CA ILE A 16 -39.00 -1.09 -15.17
C ILE A 16 -38.27 -2.39 -15.49
N ASN A 17 -38.47 -2.93 -16.70
CA ASN A 17 -37.77 -4.13 -17.16
C ASN A 17 -36.27 -3.89 -17.30
N ASP A 18 -35.86 -2.74 -17.84
CA ASP A 18 -34.43 -2.37 -17.96
C ASP A 18 -33.78 -2.19 -16.58
N SER A 19 -34.46 -1.53 -15.65
CA SER A 19 -33.98 -1.35 -14.27
C SER A 19 -33.84 -2.69 -13.53
N TYR A 20 -34.79 -3.61 -13.76
CA TYR A 20 -34.74 -4.95 -13.19
C TYR A 20 -33.61 -5.80 -13.78
N LEU A 21 -33.39 -5.73 -15.10
CA LEU A 21 -32.30 -6.43 -15.78
C LEU A 21 -30.92 -5.91 -15.35
N ILE A 22 -30.76 -4.59 -15.20
CA ILE A 22 -29.53 -3.97 -14.67
C ILE A 22 -29.28 -4.43 -13.23
N ALA A 23 -30.30 -4.37 -12.36
CA ALA A 23 -30.17 -4.82 -10.97
C ALA A 23 -29.82 -6.32 -10.87
N GLN A 24 -30.40 -7.15 -11.72
CA GLN A 24 -30.10 -8.59 -11.76
C GLN A 24 -28.68 -8.87 -12.30
N ALA A 25 -28.23 -8.09 -13.29
CA ALA A 25 -26.86 -8.12 -13.78
C ALA A 25 -25.88 -7.69 -12.68
N ASP A 26 -26.16 -6.62 -11.94
CA ASP A 26 -25.33 -6.14 -10.82
C ASP A 26 -25.24 -7.17 -9.68
N ILE A 27 -26.34 -7.83 -9.32
CA ILE A 27 -26.33 -8.93 -8.33
C ILE A 27 -25.45 -10.08 -8.81
N THR A 28 -25.54 -10.43 -10.10
CA THR A 28 -24.75 -11.52 -10.70
C THR A 28 -23.27 -11.18 -10.72
N LEU A 29 -22.92 -9.96 -11.15
CA LEU A 29 -21.55 -9.44 -11.15
C LEU A 29 -20.99 -9.37 -9.72
N LYS A 30 -21.80 -8.91 -8.76
CA LYS A 30 -21.40 -8.86 -7.35
C LYS A 30 -21.12 -10.24 -6.79
N ARG A 31 -21.98 -11.22 -7.03
CA ARG A 31 -21.74 -12.62 -6.61
C ARG A 31 -20.47 -13.19 -7.23
N LYS A 32 -20.21 -12.88 -8.50
CA LYS A 32 -18.98 -13.28 -9.19
C LYS A 32 -17.76 -12.60 -8.56
N ALA A 33 -17.81 -11.31 -8.28
CA ALA A 33 -16.75 -10.57 -7.61
C ALA A 33 -16.46 -11.13 -6.21
N ASP A 34 -17.50 -11.36 -5.41
CA ASP A 34 -17.38 -11.94 -4.07
C ASP A 34 -16.76 -13.35 -4.14
N HIS A 35 -17.19 -14.19 -5.08
CA HIS A 35 -16.59 -15.51 -5.30
C HIS A 35 -15.09 -15.41 -5.60
N LEU A 36 -14.72 -14.59 -6.59
CA LEU A 36 -13.31 -14.42 -7.00
C LEU A 36 -12.46 -13.84 -5.85
N ALA A 37 -13.01 -12.90 -5.08
CA ALA A 37 -12.31 -12.31 -3.94
C ALA A 37 -12.04 -13.32 -2.83
N GLN A 38 -12.91 -14.31 -2.64
CA GLN A 38 -12.70 -15.40 -1.69
C GLN A 38 -11.76 -16.48 -2.25
N GLU A 39 -11.82 -16.75 -3.55
CA GLU A 39 -11.00 -17.75 -4.25
C GLU A 39 -9.52 -17.36 -4.31
N PHE A 40 -9.21 -16.15 -4.78
CA PHE A 40 -7.83 -15.69 -5.01
C PHE A 40 -7.19 -15.03 -3.79
N ILE A 41 -5.85 -14.99 -3.76
CA ILE A 41 -5.14 -14.25 -2.73
C ILE A 41 -5.20 -12.76 -3.07
N ILE A 42 -5.82 -11.96 -2.21
CA ILE A 42 -5.79 -10.51 -2.32
C ILE A 42 -4.70 -9.95 -1.41
N VAL A 43 -3.78 -9.21 -2.01
CA VAL A 43 -2.70 -8.48 -1.36
C VAL A 43 -3.01 -6.99 -1.50
N ASP A 44 -3.03 -6.29 -0.38
CA ASP A 44 -3.04 -4.82 -0.36
C ASP A 44 -1.61 -4.34 -0.10
N GLY A 45 -1.13 -3.41 -0.93
CA GLY A 45 0.25 -2.96 -0.93
C GLY A 45 0.59 -2.05 0.22
N HIS A 46 -0.40 -1.43 0.88
CA HIS A 46 -0.13 -0.39 1.85
C HIS A 46 -1.31 -0.11 2.79
N VAL A 47 -1.17 -0.44 4.08
CA VAL A 47 -2.15 -0.13 5.12
C VAL A 47 -1.46 0.53 6.32
N ASP A 48 -1.78 1.80 6.59
CA ASP A 48 -1.19 2.65 7.65
C ASP A 48 -1.68 2.33 9.08
N LEU A 49 -2.16 1.11 9.32
CA LEU A 49 -2.71 0.73 10.61
C LEU A 49 -1.69 0.84 11.76
N PRO A 50 -0.43 0.37 11.65
CA PRO A 50 0.49 0.38 12.78
C PRO A 50 0.72 1.79 13.35
N TYR A 51 0.96 2.77 12.49
CA TYR A 51 1.15 4.15 12.94
C TYR A 51 -0.12 4.75 13.52
N ARG A 52 -1.30 4.44 12.96
CA ARG A 52 -2.60 4.91 13.52
C ARG A 52 -2.92 4.29 14.87
N LEU A 53 -2.49 3.05 15.12
CA LEU A 53 -2.58 2.42 16.44
C LEU A 53 -1.59 3.06 17.42
N SER A 54 -0.39 3.41 16.99
CA SER A 54 0.57 4.13 17.85
C SER A 54 0.13 5.58 18.14
N VAL A 55 -0.47 6.26 17.16
CA VAL A 55 -0.78 7.68 17.20
C VAL A 55 -2.29 7.89 17.07
N LYS A 56 -2.97 8.14 18.21
CA LYS A 56 -4.39 8.53 18.25
C LYS A 56 -4.52 9.96 18.78
N ASN A 57 -5.25 10.82 18.06
CA ASN A 57 -5.41 12.26 18.34
C ASN A 57 -4.09 13.05 18.36
N PHE A 58 -3.20 12.80 17.38
CA PHE A 58 -1.88 13.44 17.27
C PHE A 58 -0.96 13.23 18.49
N ARG A 59 -1.26 12.25 19.35
CA ARG A 59 -0.44 11.88 20.50
C ARG A 59 -0.03 10.42 20.35
N LEU A 60 1.24 10.14 20.60
CA LEU A 60 1.73 8.79 20.83
C LEU A 60 1.00 8.24 22.05
N GLN A 61 0.06 7.34 21.85
CA GLN A 61 -0.54 6.62 22.94
C GLN A 61 0.37 5.45 23.31
N LYS A 62 0.41 5.12 24.59
CA LYS A 62 1.16 3.97 25.10
C LYS A 62 0.54 2.73 24.46
N GLU A 63 1.19 2.26 23.39
CA GLU A 63 1.00 1.02 22.62
C GLU A 63 -0.44 0.48 22.62
N TYR A 64 -1.21 0.77 21.58
CA TYR A 64 -2.37 -0.08 21.28
C TYR A 64 -1.87 -1.47 20.87
N LEU A 65 -2.17 -2.46 21.70
CA LEU A 65 -1.63 -3.81 21.63
C LEU A 65 -2.43 -4.78 20.73
N ALA A 66 -3.48 -4.31 20.04
CA ALA A 66 -4.37 -5.19 19.29
C ALA A 66 -5.07 -4.51 18.11
N ILE A 67 -5.34 -5.31 17.07
CA ILE A 67 -6.27 -4.98 16.00
C ILE A 67 -7.68 -5.41 16.46
N PRO A 68 -8.68 -4.53 16.41
CA PRO A 68 -10.03 -4.90 16.80
C PRO A 68 -10.56 -6.05 15.94
N TYR A 69 -11.30 -6.97 16.54
CA TYR A 69 -12.00 -8.01 15.79
C TYR A 69 -12.99 -7.39 14.79
N GLN A 70 -13.69 -6.34 15.22
CA GLN A 70 -14.57 -5.49 14.42
C GLN A 70 -14.55 -4.07 15.00
N SER A 71 -14.55 -3.05 14.14
CA SER A 71 -14.52 -1.64 14.56
C SER A 71 -15.50 -0.78 13.75
N ASN A 72 -16.00 0.29 14.36
CA ASN A 72 -16.73 1.36 13.68
C ASN A 72 -15.80 2.48 13.16
N GLU A 73 -14.53 2.45 13.56
CA GLU A 73 -13.49 3.39 13.13
C GLU A 73 -12.49 2.71 12.17
N GLY A 74 -11.83 3.52 11.34
CA GLY A 74 -10.80 3.07 10.39
C GLY A 74 -11.35 2.18 9.28
N ASP A 75 -10.46 1.64 8.45
CA ASP A 75 -10.82 0.89 7.23
C ASP A 75 -10.43 -0.60 7.28
N PHE A 76 -9.75 -1.02 8.36
CA PHE A 76 -9.23 -2.37 8.52
C PHE A 76 -9.62 -2.98 9.87
N ASP A 77 -10.21 -4.17 9.82
CA ASP A 77 -10.37 -5.11 10.93
C ASP A 77 -10.50 -6.54 10.38
N PHE A 78 -10.52 -7.53 11.28
CA PHE A 78 -10.60 -8.93 10.89
C PHE A 78 -11.90 -9.23 10.12
N VAL A 79 -13.06 -8.82 10.65
CA VAL A 79 -14.37 -9.11 10.04
C VAL A 79 -14.48 -8.54 8.63
N ARG A 80 -14.09 -7.28 8.42
CA ARG A 80 -14.08 -6.65 7.08
C ARG A 80 -13.10 -7.32 6.14
N SER A 81 -11.91 -7.68 6.62
CA SER A 81 -10.92 -8.40 5.80
C SER A 81 -11.47 -9.73 5.31
N LYS A 82 -12.08 -10.51 6.21
CA LYS A 82 -12.72 -11.79 5.84
C LYS A 82 -13.86 -11.60 4.86
N LYS A 83 -14.74 -10.62 5.11
CA LYS A 83 -15.88 -10.32 4.24
C LYS A 83 -15.43 -9.88 2.83
N GLY A 84 -14.41 -9.06 2.75
CA GLY A 84 -13.86 -8.55 1.49
C GLY A 84 -12.89 -9.48 0.76
N GLY A 85 -12.46 -10.58 1.38
CA GLY A 85 -11.50 -11.53 0.79
C GLY A 85 -10.03 -11.13 0.92
N LEU A 86 -9.73 -10.02 1.60
CA LEU A 86 -8.36 -9.55 1.84
C LEU A 86 -7.57 -10.59 2.63
N ASN A 87 -6.35 -10.89 2.19
CA ASN A 87 -5.51 -11.93 2.81
C ASN A 87 -4.17 -11.41 3.32
N ALA A 88 -3.57 -10.45 2.63
CA ALA A 88 -2.25 -9.92 2.98
C ALA A 88 -2.18 -8.40 2.79
N PRO A 89 -2.70 -7.62 3.75
CA PRO A 89 -2.41 -6.20 3.84
C PRO A 89 -0.98 -5.96 4.32
N PHE A 90 -0.16 -5.28 3.52
CA PHE A 90 1.13 -4.80 3.98
C PHE A 90 0.95 -3.75 5.07
N MET A 91 1.41 -4.07 6.27
CA MET A 91 1.44 -3.16 7.40
C MET A 91 2.55 -2.13 7.15
N SER A 92 2.14 -0.89 6.92
CA SER A 92 3.08 0.23 6.74
C SER A 92 3.77 0.55 8.06
N ILE A 93 5.09 0.35 8.07
CA ILE A 93 6.01 0.86 9.07
C ILE A 93 6.36 2.28 8.64
N PHE A 94 5.38 3.18 8.82
CA PHE A 94 5.45 4.57 8.40
C PHE A 94 6.32 5.42 9.32
N ILE A 95 7.22 6.20 8.71
CA ILE A 95 8.14 7.08 9.42
C ILE A 95 7.94 8.54 8.98
N PRO A 96 7.45 9.41 9.88
CA PRO A 96 7.27 10.82 9.60
C PRO A 96 8.57 11.50 9.17
N SER A 97 8.52 12.31 8.11
CA SER A 97 9.70 12.99 7.57
C SER A 97 10.42 13.91 8.56
N ARG A 98 9.75 14.42 9.61
CA ARG A 98 10.40 15.22 10.66
C ARG A 98 11.53 14.47 11.39
N LEU A 99 11.42 13.14 11.51
CA LEU A 99 12.43 12.31 12.17
C LEU A 99 13.72 12.18 11.36
N GLN A 100 13.72 12.59 10.09
CA GLN A 100 14.94 12.73 9.29
C GLN A 100 15.90 13.78 9.86
N ILE A 101 15.36 14.77 10.59
CA ILE A 101 16.10 15.88 11.20
C ILE A 101 16.18 15.69 12.72
N GLU A 102 15.05 15.33 13.34
CA GLU A 102 14.95 15.18 14.81
C GLU A 102 15.68 13.93 15.33
N GLY A 103 15.95 12.93 14.48
CA GLY A 103 16.42 11.61 14.88
C GLY A 103 15.27 10.72 15.39
N GLY A 104 15.57 9.49 15.80
CA GLY A 104 14.55 8.55 16.33
C GLY A 104 13.81 7.72 15.28
N ALA A 105 14.16 7.85 14.00
CA ALA A 105 13.49 7.16 12.90
C ALA A 105 13.61 5.63 13.01
N LYS A 106 14.80 5.13 13.36
CA LYS A 106 15.04 3.70 13.56
C LYS A 106 14.28 3.14 14.76
N GLU A 107 14.29 3.87 15.88
CA GLU A 107 13.60 3.49 17.11
C GLU A 107 12.08 3.39 16.88
N LEU A 108 11.49 4.35 16.16
CA LEU A 108 10.09 4.29 15.79
C LEU A 108 9.81 3.09 14.87
N ALA A 109 10.66 2.85 13.86
CA ALA A 109 10.48 1.70 12.97
C ALA A 109 10.53 0.37 13.75
N ASP A 110 11.52 0.20 14.63
CA ASP A 110 11.64 -0.97 15.50
C ASP A 110 10.40 -1.15 16.40
N SER A 111 9.89 -0.06 16.97
CA SER A 111 8.67 -0.07 17.82
C SER A 111 7.42 -0.49 17.04
N LEU A 112 7.23 0.02 15.81
CA LEU A 112 6.10 -0.36 14.97
C LEU A 112 6.21 -1.82 14.50
N ILE A 113 7.41 -2.31 14.19
CA ILE A 113 7.62 -3.74 13.88
C ILE A 113 7.27 -4.60 15.10
N ASN A 114 7.76 -4.22 16.29
CA ASN A 114 7.43 -4.92 17.54
C ASN A 114 5.91 -5.00 17.77
N MET A 115 5.17 -3.92 17.45
CA MET A 115 3.72 -3.90 17.56
C MET A 115 3.06 -4.93 16.63
N VAL A 116 3.48 -5.01 15.36
CA VAL A 116 2.93 -5.99 14.41
C VAL A 116 3.27 -7.43 14.83
N GLU A 117 4.50 -7.66 15.30
CA GLU A 117 4.93 -8.95 15.86
C GLU A 117 4.07 -9.33 17.08
N TYR A 118 3.89 -8.40 18.02
CA TYR A 118 3.06 -8.60 19.21
C TYR A 118 1.61 -8.93 18.85
N ILE A 119 1.01 -8.20 17.91
CA ILE A 119 -0.36 -8.44 17.43
C ILE A 119 -0.47 -9.86 16.87
N ALA A 120 0.48 -10.27 16.02
CA ALA A 120 0.45 -11.59 15.41
C ALA A 120 0.61 -12.73 16.43
N GLU A 121 1.39 -12.51 17.49
CA GLU A 121 1.57 -13.46 18.59
C GLU A 121 0.31 -13.56 19.46
N ASN A 122 -0.21 -12.42 19.93
CA ASN A 122 -1.31 -12.35 20.90
C ASN A 122 -2.69 -12.52 20.26
N GLN A 123 -2.82 -12.32 18.95
CA GLN A 123 -4.03 -12.56 18.17
C GLN A 123 -3.80 -13.64 17.10
N SER A 124 -2.97 -14.63 17.42
CA SER A 124 -2.54 -15.70 16.51
C SER A 124 -3.66 -16.58 15.95
N ALA A 125 -4.86 -16.55 16.53
CA ALA A 125 -6.05 -17.17 15.96
C ALA A 125 -6.52 -16.47 14.66
N TYR A 126 -6.22 -15.17 14.51
CA TYR A 126 -6.74 -14.31 13.45
C TYR A 126 -5.64 -13.82 12.50
N PHE A 127 -4.44 -13.55 13.03
CA PHE A 127 -3.34 -12.92 12.32
C PHE A 127 -2.07 -13.77 12.36
N SER A 128 -1.16 -13.53 11.41
CA SER A 128 0.18 -14.12 11.41
C SER A 128 1.14 -13.26 10.61
N ILE A 129 2.40 -13.12 11.06
CA ILE A 129 3.45 -12.46 10.25
C ILE A 129 3.70 -13.24 8.96
N ALA A 130 3.90 -12.51 7.86
CA ALA A 130 4.36 -13.08 6.60
C ALA A 130 5.62 -12.38 6.10
N LYS A 131 6.71 -13.15 5.93
CA LYS A 131 8.00 -12.64 5.41
C LYS A 131 8.25 -13.04 3.97
N ASN A 132 7.38 -13.89 3.40
CA ASN A 132 7.46 -14.39 2.03
C ASN A 132 6.09 -14.90 1.55
N PRO A 133 5.91 -15.17 0.24
CA PRO A 133 4.63 -15.65 -0.30
C PRO A 133 4.13 -16.98 0.29
N LYS A 134 5.01 -17.87 0.73
CA LYS A 134 4.60 -19.15 1.34
C LYS A 134 3.91 -18.93 2.68
N ASP A 135 4.30 -17.90 3.43
CA ASP A 135 3.63 -17.52 4.67
C ASP A 135 2.21 -17.01 4.40
N VAL A 136 2.02 -16.20 3.35
CA VAL A 136 0.69 -15.72 2.94
C VAL A 136 -0.23 -16.89 2.55
N ILE A 137 0.28 -17.81 1.73
CA ILE A 137 -0.46 -19.01 1.32
C ILE A 137 -0.85 -19.86 2.54
N ARG A 138 0.06 -20.03 3.50
CA ARG A 138 -0.20 -20.77 4.75
C ARG A 138 -1.26 -20.07 5.59
N ALA A 139 -1.17 -18.76 5.78
CA ALA A 139 -2.13 -17.97 6.53
C ALA A 139 -3.54 -18.10 5.94
N LYS A 140 -3.67 -17.95 4.61
CA LYS A 140 -4.95 -18.14 3.90
C LYS A 140 -5.54 -19.53 4.16
N LYS A 141 -4.75 -20.59 4.05
CA LYS A 141 -5.19 -21.98 4.33
C LYS A 141 -5.65 -22.17 5.78
N GLN A 142 -5.07 -21.44 6.71
CA GLN A 142 -5.46 -21.44 8.13
C GLN A 142 -6.64 -20.51 8.44
N GLY A 143 -7.20 -19.82 7.44
CA GLY A 143 -8.27 -18.86 7.62
C GLY A 143 -7.84 -17.50 8.21
N LYS A 144 -6.53 -17.28 8.38
CA LYS A 144 -5.92 -16.09 9.00
C LYS A 144 -5.63 -15.00 7.96
N ILE A 145 -5.38 -13.79 8.47
CA ILE A 145 -4.82 -12.67 7.70
C ILE A 145 -3.30 -12.66 7.90
N ALA A 146 -2.55 -12.67 6.80
CA ALA A 146 -1.11 -12.49 6.81
C ALA A 146 -0.76 -11.00 6.94
N LEU A 147 0.18 -10.67 7.81
CA LEU A 147 0.67 -9.32 8.03
C LEU A 147 2.11 -9.21 7.51
N PRO A 148 2.31 -9.06 6.19
CA PRO A 148 3.60 -8.62 5.67
C PRO A 148 3.86 -7.16 6.07
N MET A 149 5.12 -6.75 6.07
CA MET A 149 5.53 -5.40 6.47
C MET A 149 6.31 -4.70 5.37
N GLY A 150 6.03 -3.43 5.19
CA GLY A 150 6.79 -2.53 4.32
C GLY A 150 7.16 -1.26 5.08
N MET A 151 8.35 -0.74 4.85
CA MET A 151 8.84 0.44 5.55
C MET A 151 8.68 1.67 4.67
N GLU A 152 7.79 2.57 5.08
CA GLU A 152 7.49 3.77 4.33
C GLU A 152 8.32 4.94 4.84
N ASN A 153 9.13 5.48 3.94
CA ASN A 153 10.29 6.34 4.19
C ASN A 153 11.53 5.55 4.64
N GLY A 154 12.59 5.61 3.84
CA GLY A 154 13.89 5.00 4.16
C GLY A 154 14.71 5.73 5.23
N ALA A 155 14.17 6.77 5.88
CA ALA A 155 14.82 7.50 6.96
C ALA A 155 15.45 6.62 8.08
N PRO A 156 14.85 5.49 8.51
CA PRO A 156 15.46 4.58 9.50
C PRO A 156 16.82 3.99 9.11
N LEU A 157 17.18 4.02 7.83
CA LEU A 157 18.45 3.51 7.31
C LEU A 157 19.59 4.53 7.50
N GLU A 158 19.25 5.78 7.77
CA GLU A 158 20.20 6.88 7.97
C GLU A 158 21.25 6.95 6.84
N ASN A 159 22.50 6.58 7.12
CA ASN A 159 23.60 6.43 6.15
C ASN A 159 24.29 5.06 6.29
N ASP A 160 23.61 4.06 6.85
CA ASP A 160 24.17 2.75 7.15
C ASP A 160 23.45 1.65 6.35
N LEU A 161 24.14 1.14 5.32
CA LEU A 161 23.62 0.05 4.47
C LEU A 161 23.40 -1.25 5.25
N SER A 162 24.09 -1.46 6.39
CA SER A 162 23.90 -2.67 7.20
C SER A 162 22.47 -2.76 7.76
N LEU A 163 21.79 -1.61 7.91
CA LEU A 163 20.42 -1.54 8.38
C LEU A 163 19.41 -2.13 7.39
N VAL A 164 19.73 -2.19 6.10
CA VAL A 164 18.87 -2.85 5.10
C VAL A 164 18.77 -4.35 5.38
N THR A 165 19.93 -4.99 5.61
CA THR A 165 19.99 -6.40 6.01
C THR A 165 19.32 -6.61 7.38
N TYR A 166 19.48 -5.69 8.33
CA TYR A 166 18.81 -5.74 9.63
C TYR A 166 17.27 -5.73 9.47
N PHE A 167 16.72 -4.76 8.75
CA PHE A 167 15.27 -4.65 8.56
C PHE A 167 14.70 -5.82 7.73
N LYS A 168 15.47 -6.35 6.77
CA LYS A 168 15.09 -7.60 6.07
C LYS A 168 14.90 -8.76 7.06
N LYS A 169 15.81 -8.94 8.01
CA LYS A 169 15.71 -9.99 9.04
C LYS A 169 14.52 -9.77 9.97
N ARG A 170 14.24 -8.51 10.33
CA ARG A 170 13.04 -8.11 11.09
C ARG A 170 11.75 -8.41 10.33
N GLY A 171 11.77 -8.50 9.00
CA GLY A 171 10.65 -8.94 8.18
C GLY A 171 10.13 -7.89 7.20
N ILE A 172 10.83 -6.75 7.08
CA ILE A 172 10.54 -5.75 6.06
C ILE A 172 10.75 -6.37 4.67
N SER A 173 9.74 -6.22 3.81
CA SER A 173 9.69 -6.82 2.48
C SER A 173 9.81 -5.78 1.36
N TYR A 174 9.45 -4.52 1.60
CA TYR A 174 9.76 -3.38 0.74
C TYR A 174 10.22 -2.17 1.57
N ILE A 175 10.94 -1.26 0.92
CA ILE A 175 11.22 0.07 1.48
C ILE A 175 10.79 1.12 0.45
N THR A 176 9.93 2.05 0.87
CA THR A 176 9.60 3.25 0.11
C THR A 176 10.73 4.25 0.28
N LEU A 177 11.38 4.64 -0.83
CA LEU A 177 12.65 5.37 -0.77
C LEU A 177 12.54 6.71 -0.03
N THR A 178 11.39 7.37 -0.12
CA THR A 178 11.09 8.60 0.61
C THR A 178 9.60 8.69 0.97
N HIS A 179 9.20 9.76 1.64
CA HIS A 179 7.80 10.10 1.91
C HIS A 179 7.53 11.57 1.50
N ALA A 180 7.25 12.47 2.43
CA ALA A 180 6.75 13.82 2.14
C ALA A 180 7.83 14.89 1.94
N LYS A 181 9.10 14.55 2.20
CA LYS A 181 10.26 15.45 2.08
C LYS A 181 11.42 14.73 1.45
N ASP A 182 12.29 15.48 0.79
CA ASP A 182 13.59 14.95 0.36
C ASP A 182 14.31 14.35 1.58
N ASN A 183 15.02 13.25 1.36
CA ASN A 183 15.82 12.62 2.40
C ASN A 183 17.23 12.31 1.87
N LYS A 184 18.04 11.58 2.64
CA LYS A 184 19.41 11.24 2.21
C LYS A 184 19.46 10.27 1.03
N ILE A 185 18.34 9.70 0.63
CA ILE A 185 18.22 8.67 -0.42
C ILE A 185 17.81 9.32 -1.73
N CYS A 186 16.72 10.10 -1.72
CA CYS A 186 16.16 10.67 -2.93
C CYS A 186 15.21 11.85 -2.66
N ASP A 187 14.78 12.48 -3.74
CA ASP A 187 13.81 13.57 -3.73
C ASP A 187 12.36 13.08 -3.72
N SER A 188 11.49 13.78 -2.98
CA SER A 188 10.06 13.49 -2.85
C SER A 188 9.22 14.22 -3.89
N SER A 189 8.12 13.60 -4.33
CA SER A 189 7.10 14.24 -5.19
C SER A 189 6.32 15.36 -4.49
N TYR A 190 6.40 15.44 -3.15
CA TYR A 190 5.74 16.48 -2.36
C TYR A 190 6.67 17.64 -2.01
N ASP A 191 7.97 17.48 -2.24
CA ASP A 191 8.96 18.49 -1.91
C ASP A 191 9.41 19.23 -3.17
N THR A 192 9.61 20.53 -3.03
CA THR A 192 10.03 21.42 -4.12
C THR A 192 11.52 21.76 -4.04
N THR A 193 12.21 21.21 -3.04
CA THR A 193 13.64 21.47 -2.80
C THR A 193 14.51 20.83 -3.89
N HIS A 194 14.13 19.64 -4.38
CA HIS A 194 14.86 18.88 -5.40
C HIS A 194 16.36 18.73 -5.07
N THR A 195 16.63 18.32 -3.83
CA THR A 195 17.96 18.29 -3.21
C THR A 195 18.99 17.55 -4.07
N TRP A 196 18.60 16.41 -4.63
CA TRP A 196 19.48 15.53 -5.40
C TRP A 196 19.22 15.58 -6.91
N LYS A 197 18.12 16.20 -7.32
CA LYS A 197 17.55 16.10 -8.67
C LYS A 197 17.30 14.63 -9.05
N GLY A 198 16.77 13.85 -8.10
CA GLY A 198 16.52 12.42 -8.23
C GLY A 198 17.10 11.60 -7.06
N LEU A 199 18.05 10.72 -7.36
CA LEU A 199 18.73 9.88 -6.38
C LEU A 199 20.04 10.53 -5.90
N SER A 200 20.32 10.39 -4.61
CA SER A 200 21.63 10.73 -4.04
C SER A 200 22.68 9.65 -4.33
N PRO A 201 23.98 9.91 -4.12
CA PRO A 201 25.01 8.87 -4.15
C PRO A 201 24.73 7.71 -3.17
N PHE A 202 24.21 8.01 -1.99
CA PHE A 202 23.80 7.00 -1.01
C PHE A 202 22.57 6.21 -1.51
N GLY A 203 21.64 6.86 -2.20
CA GLY A 203 20.48 6.21 -2.80
C GLY A 203 20.85 5.10 -3.79
N TYR A 204 21.87 5.32 -4.64
CA TYR A 204 22.36 4.27 -5.54
C TYR A 204 22.95 3.07 -4.77
N GLN A 205 23.77 3.34 -3.75
CA GLN A 205 24.33 2.27 -2.90
C GLN A 205 23.23 1.50 -2.16
N LEU A 206 22.18 2.21 -1.72
CA LEU A 206 21.03 1.60 -1.07
C LEU A 206 20.27 0.67 -2.02
N LEU A 207 20.04 1.09 -3.27
CA LEU A 207 19.39 0.26 -4.29
C LEU A 207 20.16 -1.03 -4.56
N ASP A 208 21.50 -0.99 -4.57
CA ASP A 208 22.33 -2.19 -4.72
C ASP A 208 22.13 -3.16 -3.55
N GLU A 209 22.14 -2.65 -2.31
CA GLU A 209 21.94 -3.47 -1.12
C GLU A 209 20.53 -4.05 -1.04
N MET A 210 19.49 -3.26 -1.36
CA MET A 210 18.09 -3.74 -1.41
C MET A 210 17.92 -4.89 -2.40
N GLN A 211 18.51 -4.77 -3.60
CA GLN A 211 18.53 -5.83 -4.60
C GLN A 211 19.27 -7.07 -4.09
N ARG A 212 20.44 -6.89 -3.46
CA ARG A 212 21.26 -7.97 -2.93
C ARG A 212 20.53 -8.80 -1.86
N VAL A 213 19.78 -8.15 -0.96
CA VAL A 213 19.07 -8.84 0.15
C VAL A 213 17.64 -9.23 -0.19
N GLY A 214 17.12 -8.81 -1.34
CA GLY A 214 15.75 -9.08 -1.76
C GLY A 214 14.70 -8.29 -0.96
N ILE A 215 14.95 -7.00 -0.72
CA ILE A 215 13.90 -6.04 -0.35
C ILE A 215 13.42 -5.37 -1.64
N MET A 216 12.10 -5.34 -1.84
CA MET A 216 11.50 -4.67 -2.99
C MET A 216 11.71 -3.14 -2.89
N VAL A 217 12.04 -2.53 -4.02
CA VAL A 217 12.15 -1.07 -4.14
C VAL A 217 10.76 -0.51 -4.37
N ASP A 218 10.26 0.29 -3.43
CA ASP A 218 8.99 1.00 -3.58
C ASP A 218 9.24 2.46 -3.98
N ILE A 219 8.71 2.82 -5.15
CA ILE A 219 8.81 4.14 -5.78
C ILE A 219 7.56 5.01 -5.54
N SER A 220 6.67 4.62 -4.64
CA SER A 220 5.64 5.55 -4.17
C SER A 220 6.30 6.76 -3.49
N HIS A 221 5.69 7.94 -3.59
CA HIS A 221 6.18 9.23 -3.06
C HIS A 221 7.45 9.83 -3.68
N VAL A 222 8.19 9.10 -4.51
CA VAL A 222 9.42 9.64 -5.11
C VAL A 222 9.09 10.66 -6.20
N SER A 223 9.94 11.67 -6.37
CA SER A 223 9.84 12.62 -7.48
C SER A 223 9.99 11.93 -8.84
N ASP A 224 9.54 12.59 -9.92
CA ASP A 224 9.70 12.07 -11.29
C ASP A 224 11.15 11.75 -11.63
N SER A 225 12.09 12.63 -11.24
CA SER A 225 13.52 12.43 -11.50
C SER A 225 14.05 11.20 -10.75
N ALA A 226 13.64 11.00 -9.50
CA ALA A 226 14.02 9.84 -8.71
C ALA A 226 13.43 8.54 -9.28
N PHE A 227 12.17 8.58 -9.75
CA PHE A 227 11.55 7.46 -10.47
C PHE A 227 12.38 7.05 -11.69
N TYR A 228 12.68 7.99 -12.59
CA TYR A 228 13.38 7.68 -13.84
C TYR A 228 14.79 7.15 -13.61
N GLN A 229 15.49 7.67 -12.60
CA GLN A 229 16.82 7.18 -12.23
C GLN A 229 16.74 5.78 -11.61
N THR A 230 15.79 5.56 -10.69
CA THR A 230 15.61 4.26 -10.02
C THR A 230 15.29 3.17 -11.03
N ILE A 231 14.28 3.36 -11.87
CA ILE A 231 13.81 2.32 -12.79
C ILE A 231 14.82 1.98 -13.89
N ARG A 232 15.71 2.92 -14.25
CA ARG A 232 16.82 2.67 -15.18
C ARG A 232 18.00 1.98 -14.51
N TYR A 233 18.16 2.15 -13.20
CA TYR A 233 19.30 1.64 -12.45
C TYR A 233 19.10 0.18 -11.99
N VAL A 234 17.92 -0.12 -11.43
CA VAL A 234 17.65 -1.44 -10.85
C VAL A 234 17.43 -2.51 -11.92
N LYS A 235 17.81 -3.74 -11.60
CA LYS A 235 17.72 -4.92 -12.47
C LYS A 235 16.59 -5.88 -12.08
N VAL A 236 15.84 -5.52 -11.04
CA VAL A 236 14.70 -6.28 -10.51
C VAL A 236 13.43 -5.45 -10.62
N PRO A 237 12.25 -6.09 -10.63
CA PRO A 237 10.98 -5.36 -10.60
C PRO A 237 10.86 -4.42 -9.40
N VAL A 238 10.44 -3.19 -9.65
CA VAL A 238 10.02 -2.22 -8.62
C VAL A 238 8.52 -2.33 -8.37
N ILE A 239 8.08 -1.77 -7.25
CA ILE A 239 6.66 -1.59 -6.96
C ILE A 239 6.35 -0.12 -6.79
N ALA A 240 5.13 0.30 -7.13
CA ALA A 240 4.49 1.48 -6.56
C ALA A 240 3.38 0.96 -5.64
N SER A 241 3.69 0.80 -4.35
CA SER A 241 2.82 0.19 -3.34
C SER A 241 1.46 0.88 -3.16
N HIS A 242 1.38 2.18 -3.43
CA HIS A 242 0.14 2.95 -3.40
C HIS A 242 0.25 4.23 -4.24
N SER A 243 0.13 4.10 -5.56
CA SER A 243 0.12 5.22 -6.51
C SER A 243 -0.94 5.02 -7.59
N SER A 244 -1.48 6.11 -8.13
CA SER A 244 -2.57 6.07 -9.12
C SER A 244 -2.16 6.73 -10.43
N CYS A 245 -3.07 6.77 -11.41
CA CYS A 245 -2.80 7.31 -12.75
C CYS A 245 -2.91 8.84 -12.77
N ARG A 246 -1.81 9.53 -13.09
CA ARG A 246 -1.75 11.01 -13.15
C ARG A 246 -2.71 11.60 -14.19
N LYS A 247 -3.16 10.80 -15.16
CA LYS A 247 -4.20 11.20 -16.13
C LYS A 247 -5.46 11.76 -15.47
N PHE A 248 -5.85 11.22 -14.31
CA PHE A 248 -7.04 11.66 -13.57
C PHE A 248 -6.75 12.76 -12.55
N THR A 249 -5.47 13.00 -12.24
CA THR A 249 -5.00 14.06 -11.34
C THR A 249 -3.88 14.88 -12.00
N PRO A 250 -4.19 15.71 -13.02
CA PRO A 250 -3.16 16.39 -13.80
C PRO A 250 -2.25 17.27 -12.94
N GLY A 251 -0.93 17.14 -13.15
CA GLY A 251 0.08 17.90 -12.39
C GLY A 251 0.41 17.34 -10.99
N PHE A 252 -0.32 16.32 -10.51
CA PHE A 252 -0.02 15.73 -9.22
C PHE A 252 1.07 14.66 -9.34
N GLU A 253 2.33 15.05 -9.09
CA GLU A 253 3.52 14.19 -9.24
C GLU A 253 3.49 12.92 -8.39
N ARG A 254 2.71 12.94 -7.30
CA ARG A 254 2.50 11.76 -6.47
C ARG A 254 1.88 10.57 -7.23
N ASN A 255 1.20 10.84 -8.34
CA ASN A 255 0.64 9.85 -9.25
C ASN A 255 1.53 9.67 -10.48
N MET A 256 1.43 8.52 -11.15
CA MET A 256 2.32 8.13 -12.24
C MET A 256 1.83 8.62 -13.60
N SER A 257 2.72 9.18 -14.41
CA SER A 257 2.42 9.55 -15.81
C SER A 257 2.27 8.31 -16.70
N ASP A 258 1.64 8.46 -17.88
CA ASP A 258 1.54 7.36 -18.85
C ASP A 258 2.91 6.85 -19.31
N GLU A 259 3.92 7.71 -19.35
CA GLU A 259 5.30 7.33 -19.66
C GLU A 259 5.87 6.44 -18.54
N MET A 260 5.70 6.85 -17.29
CA MET A 260 6.13 6.05 -16.13
C MET A 260 5.45 4.68 -16.12
N ILE A 261 4.15 4.62 -16.40
CA ILE A 261 3.40 3.35 -16.49
C ILE A 261 3.97 2.44 -17.58
N LYS A 262 4.36 2.99 -18.74
CA LYS A 262 5.04 2.22 -19.80
C LYS A 262 6.41 1.73 -19.37
N MET A 263 7.17 2.53 -18.61
CA MET A 263 8.46 2.10 -18.07
C MET A 263 8.30 1.01 -17.01
N MET A 264 7.27 1.08 -16.16
CA MET A 264 6.92 0.02 -15.21
C MET A 264 6.70 -1.31 -15.93
N LYS A 265 5.97 -1.31 -17.05
CA LYS A 265 5.82 -2.51 -17.89
C LYS A 265 7.17 -3.05 -18.37
N GLY A 266 8.10 -2.20 -18.80
CA GLY A 266 9.43 -2.62 -19.26
C GLY A 266 10.32 -3.20 -18.15
N ASN A 267 10.05 -2.85 -16.89
CA ASN A 267 10.75 -3.35 -15.71
C ASN A 267 10.06 -4.59 -15.08
N ASP A 268 8.92 -5.04 -15.62
CA ASP A 268 8.01 -6.00 -14.98
C ASP A 268 7.50 -5.56 -13.59
N GLY A 269 7.48 -4.24 -13.37
CA GLY A 269 7.07 -3.63 -12.10
C GLY A 269 5.56 -3.66 -11.88
N ILE A 270 5.16 -3.51 -10.62
CA ILE A 270 3.75 -3.56 -10.20
C ILE A 270 3.30 -2.18 -9.71
N ILE A 271 2.14 -1.72 -10.20
CA ILE A 271 1.47 -0.53 -9.70
C ILE A 271 0.26 -0.98 -8.88
N MET A 272 0.22 -0.60 -7.61
CA MET A 272 -0.87 -0.90 -6.69
C MET A 272 -1.65 0.39 -6.47
N VAL A 273 -2.90 0.41 -6.96
CA VAL A 273 -3.70 1.63 -7.07
C VAL A 273 -4.10 2.16 -5.69
N ASN A 274 -3.88 3.45 -5.45
CA ASN A 274 -4.27 4.12 -4.21
C ASN A 274 -5.77 4.48 -4.25
N PHE A 275 -6.50 4.17 -3.17
CA PHE A 275 -7.94 4.46 -3.04
C PHE A 275 -8.27 5.80 -2.35
N GLY A 276 -7.27 6.57 -1.93
CA GLY A 276 -7.47 7.91 -1.39
C GLY A 276 -8.12 8.82 -2.43
N SER A 277 -9.23 9.48 -2.07
CA SER A 277 -10.05 10.25 -3.02
C SER A 277 -9.32 11.40 -3.71
N SER A 278 -8.29 11.98 -3.08
CA SER A 278 -7.46 13.03 -3.69
C SER A 278 -6.48 12.50 -4.75
N PHE A 279 -6.38 11.18 -4.92
CA PHE A 279 -5.46 10.51 -5.85
C PHE A 279 -6.19 9.94 -7.09
N LEU A 280 -7.52 10.06 -7.17
CA LEU A 280 -8.37 9.44 -8.21
C LEU A 280 -9.19 10.47 -9.00
#